data_AF-A0A5C5VM72-F1
#
_entry.id   AF-A0A5C5VM72-F1
#
_cell.length_a   1.000
_cell.length_b   1.000
_cell.length_c   1.000
_cell.angle_alpha   90.00
_cell.angle_beta   90.00
_cell.angle_gamma   90.00
#
_symmetry.space_group_name_H-M   'P 1'
#
loop_
_entity.id
_entity.type
_entity.pdbx_description
1 polymer ?
#
loop_
_entity_poly.entity_id
_entity_poly.type
_entity_poly.pdbx_seq_one_letter_code
_entity_poly.pdbx_strand_id
1 'polypeptide(L)'
;MNHRNLNVLVNRHFTYSYGQPTDPIDDLISAVDDLLKMDCADEALNLLRSTEHASDPRLTNARGVCQMRLGLIDAAVATYRTLVLEPVGSFLAVRNSLHDAYKTNLATALMLKGNVPHGEQVLEEIRNKNYPMIDKLRSVVAVWRRELSPWENIEHQLGFTTFRPVSLPFKPGELV
;
A
#
# COMPACT_ATOMS: atom_id res chain seq x y z
N MET A 1 68.65 -21.03 21.65
CA MET A 1 67.79 -19.84 21.60
C MET A 1 67.48 -19.52 20.14
N ASN A 2 66.28 -19.80 19.64
CA ASN A 2 65.47 -18.80 18.94
C ASN A 2 64.08 -19.33 18.62
N HIS A 3 63.15 -18.40 18.56
CA HIS A 3 61.72 -18.58 18.64
C HIS A 3 61.07 -18.95 17.30
N ARG A 4 59.95 -19.69 17.42
CA ARG A 4 58.68 -19.60 16.66
C ARG A 4 58.70 -18.70 15.41
N ASN A 5 58.20 -19.23 14.29
CA ASN A 5 57.03 -18.64 13.63
C ASN A 5 56.35 -19.61 12.67
N LEU A 6 55.11 -19.95 13.01
CA LEU A 6 54.12 -20.61 12.17
C LEU A 6 53.57 -19.57 11.19
N ASN A 7 53.89 -19.68 9.90
CA ASN A 7 53.15 -18.98 8.86
C ASN A 7 52.06 -19.90 8.32
N VAL A 8 50.91 -19.87 8.99
CA VAL A 8 49.64 -20.34 8.42
C VAL A 8 49.22 -19.28 7.41
N LEU A 9 49.45 -19.56 6.12
CA LEU A 9 48.84 -18.81 5.02
C LEU A 9 47.33 -19.11 5.03
N VAL A 10 46.58 -18.29 5.77
CA VAL A 10 45.12 -18.22 5.68
C VAL A 10 44.79 -17.59 4.33
N ASN A 11 44.59 -18.44 3.34
CA ASN A 11 44.09 -18.07 2.03
C ASN A 11 42.58 -17.76 2.17
N ARG A 12 42.25 -16.57 2.67
CA ARG A 12 40.88 -16.04 2.63
C ARG A 12 40.72 -15.25 1.34
N HIS A 13 40.20 -15.91 0.31
CA HIS A 13 39.51 -15.22 -0.77
C HIS A 13 38.30 -14.50 -0.17
N PHE A 14 38.49 -13.26 0.28
CA PHE A 14 37.40 -12.30 0.48
C PHE A 14 36.92 -11.91 -0.92
N THR A 15 35.95 -12.65 -1.45
CA THR A 15 35.15 -12.15 -2.56
C THR A 15 34.27 -11.04 -2.01
N TYR A 16 34.72 -9.80 -2.16
CA TYR A 16 33.85 -8.63 -2.08
C TYR A 16 32.75 -8.81 -3.13
N SER A 17 31.57 -9.23 -2.70
CA SER A 17 30.38 -9.21 -3.54
C SER A 17 30.03 -7.74 -3.78
N TYR A 18 30.41 -7.22 -4.95
CA TYR A 18 29.87 -5.96 -5.46
C TYR A 18 28.36 -6.11 -5.55
N GLY A 19 27.64 -5.58 -4.55
CA GLY A 19 26.20 -5.37 -4.66
C GLY A 19 25.94 -4.52 -5.90
N GLN A 20 25.02 -4.95 -6.75
CA GLN A 20 24.56 -4.13 -7.86
C GLN A 20 24.12 -2.77 -7.33
N PRO A 21 24.30 -1.66 -8.09
CA PRO A 21 23.67 -0.40 -7.72
C PRO A 21 22.17 -0.64 -7.60
N THR A 22 21.63 -0.44 -6.41
CA THR A 22 20.18 -0.46 -6.17
C THR A 22 19.54 0.69 -6.94
N ASP A 23 18.36 0.47 -7.50
CA ASP A 23 17.56 1.53 -8.11
C ASP A 23 17.34 2.61 -7.03
N PRO A 24 17.66 3.90 -7.27
CA PRO A 24 17.43 4.96 -6.30
C PRO A 24 15.98 5.02 -5.79
N ILE A 25 15.01 4.57 -6.59
CA ILE A 25 13.62 4.42 -6.16
C ILE A 25 13.46 3.30 -5.14
N ASP A 26 14.14 2.17 -5.31
CA ASP A 26 14.05 1.03 -4.39
C ASP A 26 14.69 1.36 -3.03
N ASP A 27 15.80 2.11 -3.04
CA ASP A 27 16.41 2.63 -1.80
C ASP A 27 15.44 3.57 -1.07
N LEU A 28 14.79 4.45 -1.82
CA LEU A 28 13.81 5.39 -1.27
C LEU A 28 12.57 4.67 -0.72
N ILE A 29 12.05 3.67 -1.45
CA ILE A 29 10.93 2.84 -0.97
C ILE A 29 11.32 2.08 0.29
N SER A 30 12.55 1.57 0.36
CA SER A 30 13.07 0.88 1.56
C SER A 30 13.14 1.82 2.76
N ALA A 31 13.65 3.04 2.57
CA ALA A 31 13.67 4.07 3.63
C ALA A 31 12.26 4.44 4.10
N VAL A 32 11.29 4.56 3.18
CA VAL A 32 9.89 4.80 3.51
C VAL A 32 9.29 3.61 4.28
N ASP A 33 9.59 2.38 3.89
CA ASP A 33 9.11 1.18 4.59
C ASP A 33 9.60 1.14 6.04
N ASP A 34 10.88 1.45 6.27
CA ASP A 34 11.45 1.49 7.61
C ASP A 34 10.78 2.56 8.49
N LEU A 35 10.57 3.77 7.97
CA LEU A 35 9.83 4.83 8.67
C LEU A 35 8.39 4.40 8.98
N LEU A 36 7.72 3.74 8.03
CA LEU A 36 6.36 3.24 8.20
C LEU A 36 6.25 2.10 9.23
N LYS A 37 7.25 1.23 9.34
CA LYS A 37 7.35 0.22 10.42
C LYS A 37 7.51 0.88 11.79
N MET A 38 8.23 2.00 11.86
CA MET A 38 8.43 2.82 13.06
C MET A 38 7.25 3.75 13.40
N ASP A 39 6.18 3.73 12.59
CA ASP A 39 5.00 4.59 12.71
C ASP A 39 5.23 6.09 12.44
N CYS A 40 6.35 6.43 11.79
CA CYS A 40 6.73 7.78 11.37
C CYS A 40 6.19 8.10 9.96
N ALA A 41 4.87 8.01 9.78
CA ALA A 41 4.24 8.19 8.46
C ALA A 41 4.34 9.63 7.91
N ASP A 42 4.46 10.63 8.79
CA ASP A 42 4.67 12.03 8.45
C ASP A 42 6.09 12.29 7.94
N GLU A 43 7.11 11.71 8.59
CA GLU A 43 8.49 11.75 8.13
C GLU A 43 8.63 11.06 6.77
N ALA A 44 8.03 9.87 6.61
CA ALA A 44 7.99 9.15 5.34
C ALA A 44 7.33 9.98 4.23
N LEU A 45 6.21 10.65 4.53
CA LEU A 45 5.54 11.52 3.57
C LEU A 45 6.40 12.74 3.18
N ASN A 46 7.14 13.32 4.12
CA ASN A 46 8.05 14.43 3.85
C ASN A 46 9.21 14.00 2.96
N LEU A 47 9.78 12.81 3.19
CA LEU A 47 10.82 12.24 2.34
C LEU A 47 10.35 12.07 0.87
N LEU A 48 9.08 11.69 0.67
CA LEU A 48 8.46 11.54 -0.65
C LEU A 48 8.10 12.87 -1.36
N ARG A 49 8.14 14.02 -0.66
CA ARG A 49 7.88 15.35 -1.24
C ARG A 49 9.12 15.97 -1.87
N SER A 50 10.30 15.60 -1.37
CA SER A 50 11.59 16.15 -1.80
C SER A 50 12.19 15.47 -3.04
N THR A 51 11.43 14.62 -3.73
CA THR A 51 11.97 13.73 -4.77
C THR A 51 11.60 14.19 -6.18
N GLU A 52 12.58 14.14 -7.09
CA GLU A 52 12.39 14.53 -8.50
C GLU A 52 11.52 13.53 -9.29
N HIS A 53 11.22 12.36 -8.73
CA HIS A 53 10.53 11.25 -9.39
C HIS A 53 9.06 11.11 -8.97
N ALA A 54 8.38 12.24 -8.73
CA ALA A 54 7.04 12.26 -8.14
C ALA A 54 5.96 11.47 -8.92
N SER A 55 6.20 11.14 -10.20
CA SER A 55 5.32 10.38 -11.08
C SER A 55 5.54 8.86 -11.06
N ASP A 56 6.56 8.33 -10.38
CA ASP A 56 6.77 6.88 -10.30
C ASP A 56 5.58 6.23 -9.56
N PRO A 57 4.94 5.17 -10.12
CA PRO A 57 3.83 4.47 -9.49
C PRO A 57 4.14 3.93 -8.08
N ARG A 58 5.37 3.46 -7.81
CA ARG A 58 5.80 2.97 -6.49
C ARG A 58 5.78 4.09 -5.47
N LEU A 59 6.34 5.25 -5.82
CA LEU A 59 6.35 6.44 -4.95
C LEU A 59 4.95 7.03 -4.75
N THR A 60 4.12 6.98 -5.77
CA THR A 60 2.71 7.40 -5.67
C THR A 60 1.92 6.48 -4.75
N ASN A 61 2.14 5.16 -4.84
CA ASN A 61 1.56 4.20 -3.91
C ASN A 61 2.02 4.47 -2.47
N ALA A 62 3.32 4.63 -2.25
CA ALA A 62 3.90 4.91 -0.95
C ALA A 62 3.32 6.18 -0.31
N ARG A 63 3.13 7.23 -1.12
CA ARG A 63 2.48 8.48 -0.70
C ARG A 63 1.04 8.23 -0.21
N GLY A 64 0.28 7.42 -0.95
CA GLY A 64 -1.08 7.03 -0.55
C GLY A 64 -1.10 6.25 0.76
N VAL A 65 -0.14 5.34 1.00
CA VAL A 65 -0.02 4.60 2.26
C VAL A 65 0.24 5.55 3.42
N CYS A 66 1.19 6.47 3.27
CA CYS A 66 1.48 7.48 4.30
C CYS A 66 0.24 8.32 4.62
N GLN A 67 -0.48 8.78 3.58
CA GLN A 67 -1.71 9.55 3.74
C GLN A 67 -2.79 8.77 4.50
N MET A 68 -3.01 7.48 4.20
CA MET A 68 -3.95 6.64 4.95
C MET A 68 -3.56 6.52 6.43
N ARG A 69 -2.28 6.28 6.72
CA ARG A 69 -1.80 6.12 8.11
C ARG A 69 -1.85 7.42 8.92
N LEU A 70 -1.78 8.57 8.26
CA LEU A 70 -1.97 9.89 8.88
C LEU A 70 -3.45 10.31 8.99
N GLY A 71 -4.40 9.47 8.57
CA GLY A 71 -5.83 9.83 8.55
C GLY A 71 -6.20 10.84 7.47
N LEU A 72 -5.32 11.13 6.51
CA LEU A 72 -5.55 12.03 5.38
C LEU A 72 -6.33 11.30 4.27
N ILE A 73 -7.50 10.76 4.62
CA ILE A 73 -8.21 9.77 3.80
C ILE A 73 -8.64 10.34 2.44
N ASP A 74 -9.09 11.59 2.38
CA ASP A 74 -9.46 12.24 1.11
C ASP A 74 -8.27 12.38 0.16
N ALA A 75 -7.11 12.74 0.70
CA ALA A 75 -5.88 12.84 -0.07
C ALA A 75 -5.43 11.46 -0.57
N ALA A 76 -5.52 10.43 0.27
CA ALA A 76 -5.22 9.05 -0.11
C ALA A 76 -6.11 8.58 -1.27
N VAL A 77 -7.43 8.80 -1.18
CA VAL A 77 -8.37 8.43 -2.26
C VAL A 77 -8.04 9.17 -3.55
N ALA A 78 -7.72 10.47 -3.49
CA ALA A 78 -7.32 11.24 -4.67
C ALA A 78 -6.05 10.67 -5.31
N THR A 79 -5.01 10.41 -4.51
CA THR A 79 -3.74 9.79 -4.95
C THR A 79 -3.99 8.44 -5.61
N TYR A 80 -4.81 7.58 -5.02
CA TYR A 80 -5.05 6.25 -5.57
C TYR A 80 -5.94 6.26 -6.81
N ARG A 81 -6.89 7.20 -6.93
CA ARG A 81 -7.70 7.32 -8.15
C ARG A 81 -6.84 7.71 -9.34
N THR A 82 -5.89 8.63 -9.19
CA THR A 82 -4.99 9.01 -10.29
C THR A 82 -4.00 7.90 -10.65
N LEU A 83 -3.59 7.10 -9.66
CA LEU A 83 -2.70 5.96 -9.86
C LEU A 83 -3.40 4.77 -10.51
N VAL A 84 -4.51 4.32 -9.92
CA VAL A 84 -5.12 3.01 -10.19
C VAL A 84 -6.19 3.08 -11.28
N LEU A 85 -6.86 4.21 -11.46
CA LEU A 85 -7.90 4.33 -12.48
C LEU A 85 -7.32 4.86 -13.78
N GLU A 86 -7.80 4.33 -14.91
CA GLU A 86 -7.53 4.85 -16.24
C GLU A 86 -8.83 5.12 -17.00
N PRO A 87 -8.85 6.13 -17.88
CA PRO A 87 -9.96 6.33 -18.80
C PRO A 87 -10.07 5.18 -19.80
N VAL A 88 -11.27 4.60 -19.91
CA VAL A 88 -11.65 3.62 -20.95
C VAL A 88 -12.92 4.13 -21.62
N GLY A 89 -12.74 4.89 -22.71
CA GLY A 89 -13.83 5.63 -23.35
C GLY A 89 -14.38 6.71 -22.41
N SER A 90 -15.68 6.64 -22.11
CA SER A 90 -16.37 7.59 -21.21
C SER A 90 -16.39 7.15 -19.74
N PHE A 91 -15.73 6.03 -19.41
CA PHE A 91 -15.73 5.43 -18.07
C PHE A 91 -14.32 5.39 -17.47
N LEU A 92 -14.24 5.21 -16.16
CA LEU A 92 -12.99 4.90 -15.46
C LEU A 92 -12.97 3.41 -15.12
N ALA A 93 -11.85 2.75 -15.37
CA ALA A 93 -11.64 1.34 -15.04
C ALA A 93 -10.33 1.16 -14.24
N VAL A 94 -10.23 0.08 -13.46
CA VAL A 94 -8.99 -0.26 -12.76
C VAL A 94 -7.91 -0.74 -13.76
N ARG A 95 -6.74 -0.10 -13.70
CA ARG A 95 -5.57 -0.45 -14.51
C ARG A 95 -5.12 -1.88 -14.27
N ASN A 96 -5.11 -2.68 -15.33
CA ASN A 96 -4.76 -4.10 -15.23
C ASN A 96 -3.26 -4.35 -15.01
N SER A 97 -2.39 -3.45 -15.48
CA SER A 97 -0.92 -3.60 -15.45
C SER A 97 -0.28 -3.31 -14.10
N LEU A 98 -1.03 -2.76 -13.15
CA LEU A 98 -0.52 -2.42 -11.82
C LEU A 98 -0.51 -3.61 -10.87
N HIS A 99 0.40 -3.55 -9.90
CA HIS A 99 0.48 -4.49 -8.79
C HIS A 99 -0.84 -4.50 -8.00
N ASP A 100 -1.26 -5.68 -7.55
CA ASP A 100 -2.55 -5.83 -6.87
C ASP A 100 -2.58 -5.09 -5.52
N ALA A 101 -1.41 -4.91 -4.88
CA ALA A 101 -1.24 -4.04 -3.70
C ALA A 101 -1.81 -2.63 -3.92
N TYR A 102 -1.64 -2.05 -5.11
CA TYR A 102 -2.07 -0.67 -5.37
C TYR A 102 -3.60 -0.60 -5.45
N LYS A 103 -4.22 -1.64 -6.01
CA LYS A 103 -5.67 -1.76 -6.15
C LYS A 103 -6.31 -2.02 -4.79
N THR A 104 -5.73 -2.91 -3.98
CA THR A 104 -6.21 -3.13 -2.60
C THR A 104 -6.01 -1.88 -1.74
N ASN A 105 -4.98 -1.08 -1.97
CA ASN A 105 -4.82 0.19 -1.27
C ASN A 105 -5.88 1.22 -1.68
N LEU A 106 -6.26 1.31 -2.96
CA LEU A 106 -7.42 2.12 -3.38
C LEU A 106 -8.70 1.65 -2.68
N ALA A 107 -8.96 0.34 -2.67
CA ALA A 107 -10.12 -0.23 -2.00
C ALA A 107 -10.12 0.11 -0.49
N THR A 108 -8.96 -0.04 0.16
CA THR A 108 -8.77 0.31 1.57
C THR A 108 -9.07 1.79 1.83
N ALA A 109 -8.55 2.70 1.01
CA ALA A 109 -8.80 4.14 1.14
C ALA A 109 -10.29 4.49 0.96
N LEU A 110 -10.97 3.84 0.00
CA LEU A 110 -12.42 4.02 -0.22
C LEU A 110 -13.23 3.52 0.98
N MET A 111 -12.89 2.37 1.55
CA MET A 111 -13.56 1.82 2.73
C MET A 111 -13.32 2.70 3.98
N LEU A 112 -12.10 3.21 4.17
CA LEU A 112 -11.78 4.17 5.24
C LEU A 112 -12.52 5.50 5.07
N LYS A 113 -12.85 5.89 3.83
CA LYS A 113 -13.71 7.04 3.53
C LYS A 113 -15.20 6.78 3.81
N GLY A 114 -15.58 5.54 4.11
CA GLY A 114 -16.97 5.11 4.24
C GLY A 114 -17.65 4.83 2.90
N ASN A 115 -16.89 4.75 1.80
CA ASN A 115 -17.40 4.33 0.50
C ASN A 115 -17.13 2.85 0.27
N VAL A 116 -17.73 2.01 1.12
CA VAL A 116 -17.55 0.56 1.10
C VAL A 116 -17.95 -0.08 -0.25
N PRO A 117 -19.09 0.27 -0.88
CA PRO A 117 -19.49 -0.36 -2.15
C PRO A 117 -18.47 -0.16 -3.27
N HIS A 118 -17.90 1.04 -3.42
CA HIS A 118 -16.85 1.27 -4.43
C HIS A 118 -15.54 0.56 -4.04
N GLY A 119 -15.23 0.44 -2.75
CA GLY A 119 -14.11 -0.36 -2.29
C GLY A 119 -14.25 -1.83 -2.69
N GLU A 120 -15.44 -2.41 -2.54
CA GLU A 120 -15.74 -3.79 -2.95
C GLU A 120 -15.68 -3.98 -4.47
N GLN A 121 -16.23 -3.03 -5.26
CA GLN A 121 -16.10 -3.06 -6.72
C GLN A 121 -14.63 -3.11 -7.17
N VAL A 122 -13.75 -2.30 -6.56
CA VAL A 122 -12.32 -2.36 -6.86
C VAL A 122 -11.73 -3.75 -6.55
N LEU A 123 -12.14 -4.41 -5.46
CA LEU A 123 -11.69 -5.78 -5.15
C LEU A 123 -12.22 -6.81 -6.16
N GLU A 124 -13.42 -6.60 -6.70
CA GLU A 124 -14.00 -7.44 -7.76
C GLU A 124 -13.26 -7.30 -9.10
N GLU A 125 -12.63 -6.15 -9.36
CA GLU A 125 -11.82 -5.91 -10.57
C GLU A 125 -10.40 -6.51 -10.48
N ILE A 126 -9.90 -6.87 -9.30
CA ILE A 126 -8.57 -7.48 -9.14
C ILE A 126 -8.54 -8.87 -9.76
N ARG A 127 -7.62 -9.13 -10.71
CA ARG A 127 -7.52 -10.43 -11.41
C ARG A 127 -7.04 -11.56 -10.52
N ASN A 128 -6.02 -11.31 -9.69
CA ASN A 128 -5.50 -12.31 -8.77
C ASN A 128 -6.43 -12.44 -7.55
N LYS A 129 -7.40 -13.34 -7.64
CA LYS A 129 -8.37 -13.57 -6.56
C LYS A 129 -7.76 -14.17 -5.28
N ASN A 130 -6.53 -14.69 -5.36
CA ASN A 130 -5.81 -15.27 -4.22
C ASN A 130 -4.87 -14.27 -3.53
N TYR A 131 -4.94 -12.98 -3.87
CA TYR A 131 -4.12 -11.96 -3.22
C TYR A 131 -4.58 -11.80 -1.74
N PRO A 132 -3.72 -12.07 -0.74
CA PRO A 132 -4.15 -12.22 0.66
C PRO A 132 -4.89 -11.02 1.26
N MET A 133 -4.59 -9.81 0.79
CA MET A 133 -5.25 -8.59 1.28
C MET A 133 -6.73 -8.52 0.86
N ILE A 134 -7.13 -9.18 -0.23
CA ILE A 134 -8.54 -9.26 -0.65
C ILE A 134 -9.38 -9.94 0.43
N ASP A 135 -8.92 -11.09 0.93
CA ASP A 135 -9.66 -11.85 1.95
C ASP A 135 -9.67 -11.11 3.29
N LYS A 136 -8.56 -10.45 3.65
CA LYS A 136 -8.51 -9.57 4.83
C LYS A 136 -9.56 -8.47 4.73
N LEU A 137 -9.60 -7.73 3.62
CA LEU A 137 -10.56 -6.63 3.44
C LEU A 137 -12.01 -7.13 3.39
N ARG A 138 -12.28 -8.27 2.74
CA ARG A 138 -13.61 -8.90 2.77
C ARG A 138 -14.05 -9.28 4.19
N SER A 139 -13.13 -9.79 5.01
CA SER A 139 -13.43 -10.11 6.41
C SER A 139 -13.77 -8.86 7.22
N VAL A 140 -13.06 -7.74 6.98
CA VAL A 140 -13.36 -6.44 7.58
C VAL A 140 -14.75 -5.96 7.17
N VAL A 141 -15.08 -6.01 5.87
CA VAL A 141 -16.40 -5.61 5.38
C VAL A 141 -17.50 -6.50 5.96
N ALA A 142 -17.26 -7.80 6.10
CA ALA A 142 -18.22 -8.72 6.71
C ALA A 142 -18.51 -8.39 8.18
N VAL A 143 -17.49 -8.00 8.95
CA VAL A 143 -17.67 -7.52 10.33
C VAL A 143 -18.43 -6.19 10.33
N TRP A 144 -17.99 -5.23 9.53
CA TRP A 144 -18.64 -3.92 9.40
C TRP A 144 -20.14 -4.03 9.06
N ARG A 145 -20.53 -4.92 8.14
CA ARG A 145 -21.94 -5.17 7.79
C ARG A 145 -22.79 -5.65 8.98
N ARG A 146 -22.20 -6.44 9.89
CA ARG A 146 -22.89 -6.93 11.10
C ARG A 146 -23.08 -5.84 12.14
N GLU A 147 -22.29 -4.77 12.07
CA GLU A 147 -22.38 -3.61 12.96
C GLU A 147 -23.35 -2.54 12.45
N LEU A 148 -23.91 -2.70 11.24
CA LEU A 148 -24.94 -1.82 10.71
C LEU A 148 -26.26 -2.07 11.42
N SER A 149 -26.94 -0.97 11.75
CA SER A 149 -28.32 -1.01 12.20
C SER A 149 -29.24 -1.58 11.10
N PRO A 150 -30.44 -2.05 11.46
CA PRO A 150 -31.40 -2.52 10.46
C PRO A 150 -31.73 -1.46 9.40
N TRP A 151 -31.72 -0.18 9.77
CA TRP A 151 -31.98 0.92 8.85
C TRP A 151 -30.82 1.18 7.89
N GLU A 152 -29.59 1.21 8.38
CA GLU A 152 -28.38 1.32 7.55
C GLU A 152 -28.26 0.14 6.57
N ASN A 153 -28.66 -1.06 6.98
CA ASN A 153 -28.71 -2.22 6.09
C ASN A 153 -29.71 -2.04 4.95
N ILE A 154 -30.89 -1.48 5.21
CA ILE A 154 -31.89 -1.18 4.17
C ILE A 154 -31.37 -0.10 3.22
N GLU A 155 -30.77 0.97 3.76
CA GLU A 155 -30.15 2.03 2.96
C GLU A 155 -29.08 1.45 2.02
N HIS A 156 -28.18 0.63 2.56
CA HIS A 156 -27.16 -0.08 1.78
C HIS A 156 -27.77 -0.97 0.69
N GLN A 157 -28.82 -1.73 0.99
CA GLN A 157 -29.50 -2.59 0.01
C GLN A 157 -30.18 -1.81 -1.12
N LEU A 158 -30.68 -0.61 -0.82
CA LEU A 158 -31.32 0.28 -1.80
C LEU A 158 -30.30 1.15 -2.57
N GLY A 159 -29.00 0.96 -2.32
CA GLY A 159 -27.93 1.72 -2.98
C GLY A 159 -27.70 3.12 -2.39
N PHE A 160 -28.34 3.45 -1.26
CA PHE A 160 -27.99 4.64 -0.50
C PHE A 160 -26.64 4.41 0.20
N THR A 161 -25.70 5.33 -0.01
CA THR A 161 -24.36 5.19 0.55
C THR A 161 -24.40 5.56 2.02
N THR A 162 -24.35 4.55 2.90
CA THR A 162 -24.04 4.75 4.31
C THR A 162 -22.58 5.20 4.39
N PHE A 163 -22.34 6.50 4.60
CA PHE A 163 -20.99 7.06 4.78
C PHE A 163 -20.43 6.73 6.16
N ARG A 164 -20.36 5.44 6.47
CA ARG A 164 -19.79 4.92 7.71
C ARG A 164 -18.46 4.25 7.40
N PRO A 165 -17.31 4.87 7.78
CA PRO A 165 -15.99 4.29 7.64
C PRO A 165 -15.88 2.88 8.22
N VAL A 166 -15.07 2.03 7.60
CA VAL A 166 -14.65 0.78 8.23
C VAL A 166 -13.55 1.04 9.26
N SER A 167 -13.51 0.22 10.30
CA SER A 167 -12.37 0.16 11.22
C SER A 167 -11.46 -1.00 10.80
N LEU A 168 -10.17 -0.73 10.60
CA LEU A 168 -9.20 -1.76 10.23
C LEU A 168 -8.51 -2.30 11.49
N PRO A 169 -8.45 -3.63 11.70
CA PRO A 169 -7.71 -4.22 12.82
C PRO A 169 -6.19 -4.26 12.56
N PHE A 170 -5.70 -3.59 11.52
CA PHE A 170 -4.31 -3.55 11.08
C PHE A 170 -3.97 -2.20 10.47
N LYS A 171 -2.66 -1.88 10.37
CA LYS A 171 -2.21 -0.64 9.72
C LYS A 171 -2.52 -0.68 8.22
N PRO A 172 -3.15 0.36 7.65
CA PRO A 172 -3.51 0.37 6.24
C PRO A 172 -2.29 0.47 5.33
N GLY A 173 -2.42 -0.13 4.14
CA GLY A 173 -1.53 0.06 3.01
C GLY A 173 -0.34 -0.88 2.94
N GLU A 174 -0.07 -1.40 1.73
CA GLU A 174 1.11 -2.18 1.35
C GLU A 174 1.97 -1.41 0.33
N LEU A 175 3.30 -1.46 0.44
CA LEU A 175 4.20 -0.71 -0.46
C LEU A 175 4.47 -1.44 -1.78
N VAL A 176 4.89 -2.71 -1.73
CA VAL A 176 4.96 -3.72 -2.80
C VAL A 176 5.41 -5.05 -2.21
#